data_AF-G2YW03-F1
#
_entry.id   AF-G2YW03-F1
#
_cell.length_a   1.000
_cell.length_b   1.000
_cell.length_c   1.000
_cell.angle_alpha   90.00
_cell.angle_beta   90.00
_cell.angle_gamma   90.00
#
_symmetry.space_group_name_H-M   'P 1'
#
loop_
_entity.id
_entity.type
_entity.pdbx_description
1 polymer ?
#
loop_
_entity_poly.entity_id
_entity_poly.type
_entity_poly.pdbx_seq_one_letter_code
_entity_poly.pdbx_strand_id
1 'polypeptide(L)'
;MSSPTIRLLPRHLRPLTKQYNHASPISLSAKSYHSYDRPSPSDSPFPPTETSILRAALPHIPTHGFTLNTLSLGAQDVGYIPAATNLFPKGAFSLAHYHLYTQRIALKNHTELIAPPLENEGGEPPKGVGRRVKALTWERLMGNKDVIHKWQEAQSLLTLPTNLPTSLRELHSLSDEIWFLSGDISVDSSWYTKRASLSTIYATTELYMTTDKSEGFKDTREFLERRFRDSQVLGGVVGGISQWVGFTAMAGVNVLRSKGMRI
;
A
#
# COMPACT_ATOMS: atom_id res chain seq x y z
N MET A 1 1.48 91.77 -33.83
CA MET A 1 2.59 91.29 -34.67
C MET A 1 3.62 90.65 -33.77
N SER A 2 4.28 89.61 -34.28
CA SER A 2 5.43 88.90 -33.69
C SER A 2 5.10 87.63 -32.89
N SER A 3 5.19 86.50 -33.58
CA SER A 3 5.50 85.16 -33.03
C SER A 3 6.77 85.20 -32.18
N PRO A 4 6.95 84.19 -31.31
CA PRO A 4 8.13 83.35 -31.48
C PRO A 4 7.81 81.86 -31.33
N THR A 5 8.11 81.05 -32.34
CA THR A 5 9.36 80.29 -32.47
C THR A 5 9.37 79.04 -31.58
N ILE A 6 8.80 77.97 -32.13
CA ILE A 6 8.92 76.59 -31.65
C ILE A 6 10.38 76.17 -31.82
N ARG A 7 11.11 76.04 -30.70
CA ARG A 7 12.44 75.41 -30.67
C ARG A 7 12.27 73.89 -30.69
N LEU A 8 12.73 73.28 -31.77
CA LEU A 8 13.00 71.84 -31.88
C LEU A 8 14.13 71.46 -30.92
N LEU A 9 13.87 70.52 -30.01
CA LEU A 9 14.88 69.85 -29.20
C LEU A 9 15.25 68.47 -29.82
N PRO A 10 16.51 68.04 -29.70
CA PRO A 10 17.07 66.94 -30.48
C PRO A 10 16.67 65.56 -29.97
N ARG A 11 16.62 64.61 -30.92
CA ARG A 11 16.62 63.17 -30.69
C ARG A 11 17.78 62.80 -29.77
N HIS A 12 17.51 62.13 -28.66
CA HIS A 12 18.11 60.87 -28.20
C HIS A 12 17.61 60.55 -26.79
N LEU A 13 17.66 59.26 -26.43
CA LEU A 13 17.23 58.61 -25.18
C LEU A 13 15.77 58.07 -25.20
N ARG A 14 15.61 56.93 -25.90
CA ARG A 14 14.56 55.96 -25.59
C ARG A 14 14.74 55.48 -24.14
N PRO A 15 13.70 55.48 -23.29
CA PRO A 15 13.76 54.79 -22.01
C PRO A 15 13.75 53.28 -22.27
N LEU A 16 14.76 52.57 -21.75
CA LEU A 16 14.76 51.12 -21.64
C LEU A 16 13.59 50.70 -20.74
N THR A 17 12.47 50.29 -21.34
CA THR A 17 11.42 49.58 -20.63
C THR A 17 11.99 48.26 -20.12
N LYS A 18 12.29 48.23 -18.83
CA LYS A 18 12.69 47.04 -18.09
C LYS A 18 11.51 46.07 -18.16
N GLN A 19 11.58 45.10 -19.07
CA GLN A 19 10.63 43.99 -19.12
C GLN A 19 10.69 43.29 -17.74
N TYR A 20 9.62 43.43 -16.98
CA TYR A 20 9.38 42.56 -15.84
C TYR A 20 9.17 41.16 -16.42
N ASN A 21 10.23 40.35 -16.37
CA ASN A 21 10.09 38.92 -16.53
C ASN A 21 9.11 38.45 -15.46
N HIS A 22 7.90 38.06 -15.86
CA HIS A 22 7.03 37.26 -15.03
C HIS A 22 7.82 36.01 -14.67
N ALA A 23 8.26 35.93 -13.41
CA ALA A 23 8.73 34.69 -12.85
C ALA A 23 7.53 33.75 -12.86
N SER A 24 7.49 32.84 -13.84
CA SER A 24 6.59 31.70 -13.82
C SER A 24 6.76 31.04 -12.45
N PRO A 25 5.66 30.81 -11.69
CA PRO A 25 5.80 30.01 -10.48
C PRO A 25 6.39 28.69 -10.94
N ILE A 26 7.55 28.34 -10.39
CA ILE A 26 8.14 27.03 -10.59
C ILE A 26 7.10 26.07 -10.02
N SER A 27 6.29 25.47 -10.90
CA SER A 27 5.48 24.32 -10.57
C SER A 27 6.48 23.26 -10.16
N LEU A 28 6.67 23.13 -8.85
CA LEU A 28 7.33 21.97 -8.27
C LEU A 28 6.47 20.78 -8.71
N SER A 29 6.84 20.18 -9.84
CA SER A 29 6.37 18.86 -10.20
C SER A 29 6.58 18.02 -8.94
N ALA A 30 5.47 17.57 -8.35
CA ALA A 30 5.51 16.65 -7.23
C ALA A 30 6.27 15.43 -7.77
N LYS A 31 7.55 15.33 -7.43
CA LYS A 31 8.37 14.20 -7.84
C LYS A 31 7.65 12.99 -7.28
N SER A 32 7.06 12.18 -8.15
CA SER A 32 6.51 10.90 -7.77
C SER A 32 7.70 10.06 -7.32
N TYR A 33 7.85 9.87 -6.01
CA TYR A 33 8.90 9.01 -5.43
C TYR A 33 8.75 7.54 -5.85
N HIS A 34 7.65 7.19 -6.53
CA HIS A 34 7.29 5.85 -6.93
C HIS A 34 6.80 5.82 -8.37
N SER A 35 7.17 4.78 -9.11
CA SER A 35 6.57 4.49 -10.42
C SER A 35 5.18 3.89 -10.24
N TYR A 36 4.22 4.32 -11.06
CA TYR A 36 2.91 3.68 -11.19
C TYR A 36 2.95 2.44 -12.09
N ASP A 37 4.10 2.12 -12.70
CA ASP A 37 4.29 0.88 -13.42
C ASP A 37 4.20 -0.29 -12.44
N ARG A 38 3.04 -0.95 -12.46
CA ARG A 38 2.83 -2.20 -11.75
C ARG A 38 3.03 -3.38 -12.68
N PRO A 39 3.63 -4.46 -12.18
CA PRO A 39 3.71 -5.70 -12.92
C PRO A 39 2.30 -6.12 -13.36
N SER A 40 2.18 -6.36 -14.66
CA SER A 40 0.98 -6.85 -15.31
C SER A 40 0.65 -8.27 -14.81
N PRO A 41 -0.59 -8.78 -14.94
CA PRO A 41 -0.92 -10.16 -14.60
C PRO A 41 -0.07 -11.21 -15.32
N SER A 42 0.53 -10.87 -16.48
CA SER A 42 1.50 -11.69 -17.20
C SER A 42 2.87 -11.79 -16.51
N ASP A 43 3.17 -10.91 -15.55
CA ASP A 43 4.40 -10.91 -14.75
C ASP A 43 4.25 -11.77 -13.48
N SER A 44 3.58 -12.92 -13.60
CA SER A 44 3.50 -13.88 -12.50
C SER A 44 4.92 -14.32 -12.12
N PRO A 45 5.27 -14.35 -10.82
CA PRO A 45 6.57 -14.84 -10.38
C PRO A 45 6.70 -16.37 -10.55
N PHE A 46 5.62 -17.05 -10.95
CA PHE A 46 5.56 -18.49 -11.15
C PHE A 46 5.55 -18.84 -12.64
N PRO A 47 6.43 -19.75 -13.10
CA PRO A 47 6.37 -20.32 -14.44
C PRO A 47 5.01 -20.95 -14.75
N PRO A 48 4.62 -21.08 -16.03
CA PRO A 48 3.31 -21.62 -16.41
C PRO A 48 3.07 -23.06 -15.93
N THR A 49 4.11 -23.90 -15.99
CA THR A 49 4.06 -25.28 -15.50
C THR A 49 3.93 -25.36 -13.97
N GLU A 50 4.66 -24.52 -13.23
CA GLU A 50 4.50 -24.44 -11.78
C GLU A 50 3.09 -23.96 -11.42
N THR A 51 2.60 -22.96 -12.15
CA THR A 51 1.26 -22.39 -11.95
C THR A 51 0.17 -23.42 -12.14
N SER A 52 0.27 -24.30 -13.15
CA SER A 52 -0.74 -25.35 -13.37
C SER A 52 -0.80 -26.34 -12.22
N ILE A 53 0.37 -26.80 -11.74
CA ILE A 53 0.49 -27.72 -10.61
C ILE A 53 0.02 -27.07 -9.30
N LEU A 54 0.49 -25.85 -9.00
CA LEU A 54 0.13 -25.12 -7.78
C LEU A 54 -1.37 -24.82 -7.72
N ARG A 55 -1.97 -24.44 -8.86
CA ARG A 55 -3.42 -24.23 -8.98
C ARG A 55 -4.21 -25.51 -8.72
N ALA A 56 -3.77 -26.64 -9.27
CA ALA A 56 -4.39 -27.94 -9.02
C ALA A 56 -4.19 -28.41 -7.56
N ALA A 57 -3.14 -27.96 -6.89
CA ALA A 57 -2.88 -28.29 -5.48
C ALA A 57 -3.76 -27.52 -4.48
N LEU A 58 -4.26 -26.32 -4.82
CA LEU A 58 -5.03 -25.48 -3.89
C LEU A 58 -6.25 -26.18 -3.25
N PRO A 59 -7.10 -26.93 -3.99
CA PRO A 59 -8.25 -27.62 -3.43
C PRO A 59 -7.90 -28.70 -2.40
N HIS A 60 -6.65 -29.20 -2.41
CA HIS A 60 -6.18 -30.24 -1.49
C HIS A 60 -5.67 -29.68 -0.15
N ILE A 61 -5.44 -28.36 -0.06
CA ILE A 61 -4.90 -27.70 1.14
C ILE A 61 -5.80 -27.87 2.37
N PRO A 62 -7.14 -27.73 2.31
CA PRO A 62 -7.99 -27.94 3.47
C PRO A 62 -7.83 -29.34 4.09
N THR A 63 -7.53 -30.36 3.28
CA THR A 63 -7.39 -31.74 3.77
C THR A 63 -5.95 -32.05 4.18
N HIS A 64 -4.98 -31.71 3.33
CA HIS A 64 -3.58 -32.15 3.47
C HIS A 64 -2.62 -31.07 3.98
N GLY A 65 -3.08 -29.83 4.14
CA GLY A 65 -2.28 -28.70 4.58
C GLY A 65 -1.26 -28.22 3.56
N PHE A 66 -0.29 -27.44 4.03
CA PHE A 66 0.79 -26.89 3.22
C PHE A 66 1.99 -27.84 3.24
N THR A 67 1.85 -28.98 2.58
CA THR A 67 2.84 -30.07 2.60
C THR A 67 3.32 -30.47 1.22
N LEU A 68 4.44 -31.19 1.14
CA LEU A 68 4.91 -31.79 -0.11
C LEU A 68 3.92 -32.82 -0.68
N ASN A 69 3.09 -33.45 0.17
CA ASN A 69 2.05 -34.36 -0.28
C ASN A 69 0.99 -33.62 -1.10
N THR A 70 0.51 -32.47 -0.62
CA THR A 70 -0.42 -31.60 -1.36
C THR A 70 0.12 -31.20 -2.73
N LEU A 71 1.43 -30.91 -2.80
CA LEU A 71 2.11 -30.57 -4.05
C LEU A 71 2.18 -31.75 -5.02
N SER A 72 2.46 -32.95 -4.50
CA SER A 72 2.47 -34.20 -5.27
C SER A 72 1.08 -34.54 -5.82
N LEU A 73 0.02 -34.34 -5.03
CA LEU A 73 -1.37 -34.54 -5.47
C LEU A 73 -1.73 -33.57 -6.61
N GLY A 74 -1.41 -32.28 -6.46
CA GLY A 74 -1.63 -31.32 -7.55
C GLY A 74 -0.84 -31.64 -8.82
N ALA A 75 0.36 -32.23 -8.71
CA ALA A 75 1.11 -32.68 -9.87
C ALA A 75 0.40 -33.85 -10.57
N GLN A 76 -0.09 -34.83 -9.80
CA GLN A 76 -0.82 -35.98 -10.33
C GLN A 76 -2.14 -35.58 -11.01
N ASP A 77 -2.87 -34.61 -10.47
CA ASP A 77 -4.11 -34.10 -11.06
C ASP A 77 -3.93 -33.48 -12.44
N VAL A 78 -2.75 -32.90 -12.70
CA VAL A 78 -2.38 -32.32 -14.00
C VAL A 78 -1.74 -33.36 -14.93
N GLY A 79 -1.57 -34.61 -14.46
CA GLY A 79 -0.98 -35.71 -15.23
C GLY A 79 0.54 -35.78 -15.16
N TYR A 80 1.18 -35.05 -14.23
CA TYR A 80 2.60 -35.19 -13.96
C TYR A 80 2.88 -36.30 -12.94
N ILE A 81 4.09 -36.84 -13.01
CA ILE A 81 4.58 -37.81 -12.02
C ILE A 81 4.84 -37.15 -10.66
N PRO A 82 4.77 -37.87 -9.53
CA PRO A 82 5.08 -37.33 -8.20
C PRO A 82 6.45 -36.67 -8.10
N ALA A 83 7.44 -37.13 -8.88
CA ALA A 83 8.78 -36.55 -8.92
C ALA A 83 8.83 -35.11 -9.49
N ALA A 84 7.74 -34.61 -10.08
CA ALA A 84 7.61 -33.22 -10.52
C ALA A 84 7.68 -32.21 -9.35
N THR A 85 7.56 -32.66 -8.09
CA THR A 85 7.81 -31.81 -6.92
C THR A 85 9.23 -31.22 -6.91
N ASN A 86 10.19 -31.85 -7.60
CA ASN A 86 11.55 -31.33 -7.76
C ASN A 86 11.64 -30.02 -8.56
N LEU A 87 10.56 -29.64 -9.27
CA LEU A 87 10.45 -28.33 -9.91
C LEU A 87 10.36 -27.18 -8.88
N PHE A 88 10.03 -27.48 -7.63
CA PHE A 88 9.82 -26.50 -6.58
C PHE A 88 11.00 -26.49 -5.60
N PRO A 89 12.03 -25.65 -5.79
CA PRO A 89 13.21 -25.62 -4.92
C PRO A 89 12.89 -25.25 -3.47
N LYS A 90 11.79 -24.52 -3.25
CA LYS A 90 11.29 -24.15 -1.92
C LYS A 90 10.21 -25.11 -1.39
N GLY A 91 9.89 -26.17 -2.14
CA GLY A 91 8.95 -27.23 -1.74
C GLY A 91 7.59 -26.69 -1.31
N ALA A 92 7.15 -27.08 -0.11
CA ALA A 92 5.85 -26.70 0.44
C ALA A 92 5.65 -25.17 0.59
N PHE A 93 6.73 -24.39 0.73
CA PHE A 93 6.61 -22.93 0.76
C PHE A 93 6.03 -22.37 -0.54
N SER A 94 6.28 -23.01 -1.70
CA SER A 94 5.73 -22.57 -2.98
C SER A 94 4.19 -22.58 -2.96
N LEU A 95 3.56 -23.52 -2.24
CA LEU A 95 2.11 -23.53 -2.05
C LEU A 95 1.63 -22.33 -1.24
N ALA A 96 2.30 -22.03 -0.11
CA ALA A 96 1.97 -20.89 0.73
C ALA A 96 2.15 -19.57 -0.02
N HIS A 97 3.27 -19.43 -0.75
CA HIS A 97 3.55 -18.24 -1.56
C HIS A 97 2.51 -18.08 -2.68
N TYR A 98 2.16 -19.15 -3.39
CA TYR A 98 1.15 -19.11 -4.44
C TYR A 98 -0.23 -18.75 -3.90
N HIS A 99 -0.63 -19.30 -2.74
CA HIS A 99 -1.86 -18.91 -2.06
C HIS A 99 -1.87 -17.42 -1.68
N LEU A 100 -0.79 -16.91 -1.08
CA LEU A 100 -0.66 -15.48 -0.76
C LEU A 100 -0.79 -14.58 -2.00
N TYR A 101 -0.10 -14.95 -3.08
CA TYR A 101 -0.11 -14.23 -4.34
C TYR A 101 -1.51 -14.21 -4.98
N THR A 102 -2.14 -15.37 -5.12
CA THR A 102 -3.48 -15.51 -5.74
C THR A 102 -4.54 -14.75 -4.95
N GLN A 103 -4.56 -14.88 -3.63
CA GLN A 103 -5.50 -14.15 -2.77
C GLN A 103 -5.27 -12.64 -2.80
N ARG A 104 -4.03 -12.16 -2.95
CA ARG A 104 -3.75 -10.73 -3.15
C ARG A 104 -4.32 -10.23 -4.47
N ILE A 105 -4.05 -10.93 -5.58
CA ILE A 105 -4.49 -10.49 -6.90
C ILE A 105 -6.01 -10.57 -7.03
N ALA A 106 -6.66 -11.54 -6.37
CA ALA A 106 -8.11 -11.67 -6.31
C ALA A 106 -8.82 -10.44 -5.71
N LEU A 107 -8.12 -9.61 -4.91
CA LEU A 107 -8.70 -8.37 -4.34
C LEU A 107 -9.22 -7.42 -5.41
N LYS A 108 -8.63 -7.42 -6.60
CA LYS A 108 -9.05 -6.60 -7.74
C LYS A 108 -10.47 -6.93 -8.23
N ASN A 109 -10.94 -8.14 -7.96
CA ASN A 109 -12.27 -8.61 -8.38
C ASN A 109 -13.40 -8.04 -7.52
N HIS A 110 -13.09 -7.49 -6.33
CA HIS A 110 -14.05 -6.87 -5.43
C HIS A 110 -14.39 -5.44 -5.83
N THR A 111 -14.91 -5.28 -7.05
CA THR A 111 -15.24 -3.98 -7.66
C THR A 111 -16.20 -3.15 -6.80
N GLU A 112 -17.09 -3.81 -6.05
CA GLU A 112 -18.04 -3.22 -5.11
C GLU A 112 -17.36 -2.48 -3.94
N LEU A 113 -16.15 -2.88 -3.56
CA LEU A 113 -15.36 -2.23 -2.51
C LEU A 113 -14.43 -1.15 -3.08
N ILE A 114 -14.04 -1.32 -4.33
CA ILE A 114 -13.11 -0.43 -5.04
C ILE A 114 -13.84 0.81 -5.55
N ALA A 115 -15.05 0.63 -6.07
CA ALA A 115 -15.85 1.68 -6.67
C ALA A 115 -16.05 2.85 -5.69
N PRO A 116 -15.88 4.10 -6.15
CA PRO A 116 -16.29 5.24 -5.35
C PRO A 116 -17.79 5.08 -5.03
N PRO A 117 -18.24 5.42 -3.81
CA PRO A 117 -19.67 5.43 -3.52
C PRO A 117 -20.37 6.24 -4.60
N LEU A 118 -21.43 5.68 -5.19
CA LEU A 118 -22.37 6.47 -5.99
C LEU A 118 -22.67 7.72 -5.17
N GLU A 119 -22.55 8.90 -5.78
CA GLU A 119 -22.91 10.16 -5.14
C GLU A 119 -24.32 9.99 -4.60
N ASN A 120 -24.44 9.81 -3.27
CA ASN A 120 -25.74 9.74 -2.65
C ASN A 120 -26.34 11.13 -2.85
N GLU A 121 -27.50 11.21 -3.51
CA GLU A 121 -28.34 12.44 -3.60
C GLU A 121 -28.80 12.96 -2.22
N GLY A 122 -28.27 12.43 -1.12
CA GLY A 122 -28.53 12.86 0.24
C GLY A 122 -27.24 12.91 1.07
N GLY A 123 -26.49 14.00 0.96
CA GLY A 123 -25.72 14.67 2.04
C GLY A 123 -24.73 13.89 2.92
N GLU A 124 -24.55 12.58 2.79
CA GLU A 124 -23.55 11.84 3.56
C GLU A 124 -22.15 12.03 2.94
N PRO A 125 -21.12 12.36 3.73
CA PRO A 125 -19.78 12.57 3.21
C PRO A 125 -19.27 11.31 2.51
N PRO A 126 -18.49 11.45 1.41
CA PRO A 126 -17.99 10.32 0.64
C PRO A 126 -17.27 9.36 1.59
N LYS A 127 -17.71 8.11 1.61
CA LYS A 127 -17.14 7.04 2.43
C LYS A 127 -15.64 6.93 2.12
N GLY A 128 -14.80 7.47 3.01
CA GLY A 128 -13.40 7.77 2.71
C GLY A 128 -12.51 6.55 2.45
N VAL A 129 -11.31 6.81 1.90
CA VAL A 129 -10.23 5.85 1.60
C VAL A 129 -10.03 4.85 2.75
N GLY A 130 -10.05 5.31 4.00
CA GLY A 130 -9.88 4.45 5.18
C GLY A 130 -10.94 3.34 5.33
N ARG A 131 -12.19 3.59 4.92
CA ARG A 131 -13.25 2.55 4.93
C ARG A 131 -12.96 1.48 3.88
N ARG A 132 -12.52 1.86 2.68
CA ARG A 132 -12.14 0.92 1.61
C ARG A 132 -10.95 0.06 2.02
N VAL A 133 -9.94 0.67 2.65
CA VAL A 133 -8.79 -0.08 3.21
C VAL A 133 -9.26 -1.13 4.21
N LYS A 134 -10.12 -0.75 5.16
CA LYS A 134 -10.68 -1.70 6.15
C LYS A 134 -11.44 -2.84 5.48
N ALA A 135 -12.31 -2.52 4.53
CA ALA A 135 -13.13 -3.51 3.82
C ALA A 135 -12.27 -4.49 3.01
N LEU A 136 -11.32 -3.99 2.22
CA LEU A 136 -10.40 -4.83 1.44
C LEU A 136 -9.49 -5.69 2.35
N THR A 137 -9.07 -5.14 3.50
CA THR A 137 -8.29 -5.91 4.50
C THR A 137 -9.12 -7.06 5.06
N TRP A 138 -10.40 -6.82 5.35
CA TRP A 138 -11.33 -7.85 5.81
C TRP A 138 -11.57 -8.93 4.75
N GLU A 139 -11.83 -8.54 3.51
CA GLU A 139 -11.99 -9.52 2.41
C GLU A 139 -10.75 -10.37 2.22
N ARG A 140 -9.55 -9.76 2.32
CA ARG A 140 -8.30 -10.51 2.25
C ARG A 140 -8.22 -11.58 3.35
N LEU A 141 -8.59 -11.24 4.59
CA LEU A 141 -8.59 -12.20 5.71
C LEU A 141 -9.61 -13.32 5.46
N MET A 142 -10.80 -12.97 4.96
CA MET A 142 -11.83 -13.95 4.63
C MET A 142 -11.43 -14.89 3.48
N GLY A 143 -10.53 -14.48 2.59
CA GLY A 143 -9.91 -15.36 1.60
C GLY A 143 -9.13 -16.55 2.20
N ASN A 144 -8.77 -16.50 3.49
CA ASN A 144 -8.13 -17.61 4.19
C ASN A 144 -9.12 -18.48 4.97
N LYS A 145 -10.42 -18.19 4.98
CA LYS A 145 -11.42 -18.88 5.82
C LYS A 145 -11.40 -20.41 5.65
N ASP A 146 -11.25 -20.88 4.40
CA ASP A 146 -11.36 -22.30 4.04
C ASP A 146 -10.07 -23.07 4.37
N VAL A 147 -8.97 -22.37 4.64
CA VAL A 147 -7.65 -22.94 4.95
C VAL A 147 -7.17 -22.57 6.36
N ILE A 148 -7.99 -21.90 7.17
CA ILE A 148 -7.58 -21.29 8.44
C ILE A 148 -7.05 -22.33 9.45
N HIS A 149 -7.64 -23.53 9.45
CA HIS A 149 -7.25 -24.64 10.31
C HIS A 149 -5.88 -25.25 9.96
N LYS A 150 -5.39 -24.99 8.73
CA LYS A 150 -4.05 -25.35 8.26
C LYS A 150 -3.12 -24.14 8.13
N TRP A 151 -3.61 -22.95 8.46
CA TRP A 151 -2.86 -21.71 8.22
C TRP A 151 -1.63 -21.55 9.13
N GLN A 152 -1.67 -22.11 10.34
CA GLN A 152 -0.50 -22.12 11.23
C GLN A 152 0.69 -22.87 10.61
N GLU A 153 0.43 -23.96 9.87
CA GLU A 153 1.46 -24.68 9.11
C GLU A 153 2.08 -23.77 8.03
N ALA A 154 1.24 -23.03 7.28
CA ALA A 154 1.71 -22.04 6.31
C ALA A 154 2.55 -20.96 6.98
N GLN A 155 2.08 -20.38 8.07
CA GLN A 155 2.81 -19.34 8.81
C GLN A 155 4.18 -19.83 9.29
N SER A 156 4.28 -21.09 9.74
CA SER A 156 5.59 -21.68 10.07
C SER A 156 6.56 -21.65 8.88
N LEU A 157 6.10 -22.01 7.68
CA LEU A 157 6.91 -21.96 6.45
C LEU A 157 7.28 -20.53 6.05
N LEU A 158 6.36 -19.57 6.23
CA LEU A 158 6.58 -18.15 5.90
C LEU A 158 7.63 -17.49 6.80
N THR A 159 7.73 -17.93 8.06
CA THR A 159 8.66 -17.39 9.07
C THR A 159 10.07 -17.98 9.01
N LEU A 160 10.27 -19.07 8.26
CA LEU A 160 11.60 -19.64 8.05
C LEU A 160 12.57 -18.57 7.49
N PRO A 161 13.79 -18.42 8.04
CA PRO A 161 14.73 -17.38 7.60
C PRO A 161 15.01 -17.36 6.10
N THR A 162 15.02 -18.52 5.46
CA THR A 162 15.22 -18.68 4.01
C THR A 162 14.06 -18.15 3.17
N ASN A 163 12.85 -18.18 3.74
CA ASN A 163 11.61 -17.77 3.07
C ASN A 163 11.19 -16.34 3.44
N LEU A 164 11.62 -15.86 4.60
CA LEU A 164 11.22 -14.59 5.19
C LEU A 164 11.35 -13.38 4.25
N PRO A 165 12.43 -13.21 3.46
CA PRO A 165 12.50 -12.09 2.50
C PRO A 165 11.39 -12.11 1.45
N THR A 166 10.99 -13.31 1.01
CA THR A 166 9.88 -13.49 0.05
C THR A 166 8.55 -13.21 0.73
N SER A 167 8.32 -13.77 1.92
CA SER A 167 7.10 -13.55 2.71
C SER A 167 6.87 -12.06 3.03
N LEU A 168 7.92 -11.34 3.44
CA LEU A 168 7.85 -9.90 3.73
C LEU A 168 7.56 -9.07 2.48
N ARG A 169 8.15 -9.44 1.33
CA ARG A 169 7.85 -8.80 0.05
C ARG A 169 6.38 -8.98 -0.33
N GLU A 170 5.84 -10.18 -0.15
CA GLU A 170 4.42 -10.46 -0.40
C GLU A 170 3.51 -9.63 0.52
N LEU A 171 3.84 -9.55 1.81
CA LEU A 171 3.10 -8.74 2.79
C LEU A 171 3.16 -7.23 2.48
N HIS A 172 4.31 -6.73 2.07
CA HIS A 172 4.46 -5.34 1.62
C HIS A 172 3.62 -5.08 0.37
N SER A 173 3.70 -5.98 -0.61
CA SER A 173 2.96 -5.89 -1.87
C SER A 173 1.45 -6.00 -1.65
N LEU A 174 0.99 -6.79 -0.68
CA LEU A 174 -0.42 -6.84 -0.26
C LEU A 174 -0.89 -5.48 0.29
N SER A 175 -0.10 -4.90 1.19
CA SER A 175 -0.39 -3.59 1.77
C SER A 175 -0.45 -2.51 0.68
N ASP A 176 0.51 -2.52 -0.25
CA ASP A 176 0.55 -1.63 -1.41
C ASP A 176 -0.63 -1.84 -2.38
N GLU A 177 -1.08 -3.08 -2.57
CA GLU A 177 -2.27 -3.42 -3.35
C GLU A 177 -3.54 -2.87 -2.72
N ILE A 178 -3.75 -3.07 -1.41
CA ILE A 178 -4.93 -2.56 -0.71
C ILE A 178 -5.00 -1.04 -0.76
N TRP A 179 -3.88 -0.33 -0.52
CA TRP A 179 -3.86 1.13 -0.58
C TRP A 179 -4.15 1.66 -1.99
N PHE A 180 -3.63 0.99 -3.02
CA PHE A 180 -3.88 1.35 -4.41
C PHE A 180 -5.33 1.13 -4.83
N LEU A 181 -5.90 -0.05 -4.52
CA LEU A 181 -7.31 -0.35 -4.77
C LEU A 181 -8.25 0.57 -3.97
N SER A 182 -7.78 1.09 -2.84
CA SER A 182 -8.51 2.09 -2.05
C SER A 182 -8.40 3.51 -2.60
N GLY A 183 -7.65 3.74 -3.69
CA GLY A 183 -7.46 5.05 -4.31
C GLY A 183 -6.61 6.03 -3.51
N ASP A 184 -5.60 5.54 -2.77
CA ASP A 184 -4.64 6.42 -2.08
C ASP A 184 -3.74 7.16 -3.07
N ILE A 185 -3.73 8.49 -2.99
CA ILE A 185 -2.93 9.40 -3.83
C ILE A 185 -1.70 9.94 -3.07
N SER A 186 -1.29 9.28 -1.99
CA SER A 186 -0.25 9.82 -1.12
C SER A 186 1.13 9.63 -1.74
N VAL A 187 1.87 10.73 -1.85
CA VAL A 187 3.19 10.80 -2.51
C VAL A 187 4.32 11.26 -1.59
N ASP A 188 4.00 11.46 -0.30
CA ASP A 188 4.88 11.97 0.75
C ASP A 188 5.38 10.86 1.68
N SER A 189 6.09 11.23 2.76
CA SER A 189 6.62 10.28 3.75
C SER A 189 5.54 9.38 4.36
N SER A 190 4.27 9.80 4.31
CA SER A 190 3.12 9.00 4.74
C SER A 190 2.98 7.70 3.94
N TRP A 191 3.50 7.62 2.70
CA TRP A 191 3.45 6.42 1.86
C TRP A 191 4.08 5.20 2.54
N TYR A 192 5.28 5.37 3.13
CA TYR A 192 6.00 4.29 3.81
C TYR A 192 5.31 3.91 5.12
N THR A 193 4.93 4.90 5.92
CA THR A 193 4.29 4.67 7.22
C THR A 193 2.93 3.98 7.06
N LYS A 194 2.13 4.38 6.06
CA LYS A 194 0.83 3.75 5.74
C LYS A 194 0.99 2.27 5.40
N ARG A 195 1.96 1.95 4.55
CA ARG A 195 2.20 0.57 4.12
C ARG A 195 2.74 -0.30 5.24
N ALA A 196 3.72 0.20 5.99
CA ALA A 196 4.27 -0.50 7.16
C ALA A 196 3.21 -0.74 8.24
N SER A 197 2.37 0.27 8.51
CA SER A 197 1.28 0.15 9.50
C SER A 197 0.25 -0.89 9.06
N LEU A 198 -0.21 -0.82 7.80
CA LEU A 198 -1.18 -1.78 7.28
C LEU A 198 -0.63 -3.21 7.22
N SER A 199 0.65 -3.40 6.84
CA SER A 199 1.31 -4.71 6.90
C SER A 199 1.31 -5.28 8.32
N THR A 200 1.59 -4.44 9.32
CA THR A 200 1.57 -4.84 10.74
C THR A 200 0.16 -5.19 11.22
N ILE A 201 -0.84 -4.36 10.89
CA ILE A 201 -2.25 -4.60 11.22
C ILE A 201 -2.71 -5.92 10.62
N TYR A 202 -2.42 -6.16 9.34
CA TYR A 202 -2.78 -7.38 8.65
C TYR A 202 -2.13 -8.61 9.30
N ALA A 203 -0.80 -8.60 9.47
CA ALA A 203 -0.08 -9.75 10.02
C ALA A 203 -0.53 -10.11 11.44
N THR A 204 -0.74 -9.10 12.31
CA THR A 204 -1.21 -9.34 13.68
C THR A 204 -2.65 -9.84 13.74
N THR A 205 -3.52 -9.34 12.86
CA THR A 205 -4.91 -9.80 12.77
C THR A 205 -5.00 -11.20 12.18
N GLU A 206 -4.21 -11.51 11.16
CA GLU A 206 -4.15 -12.84 10.55
C GLU A 206 -3.69 -13.89 11.56
N LEU A 207 -2.70 -13.57 12.40
CA LEU A 207 -2.27 -14.45 13.49
C LEU A 207 -3.40 -14.66 14.51
N TYR A 208 -4.08 -13.60 14.92
CA TYR A 208 -5.22 -13.66 15.85
C TYR A 208 -6.34 -14.57 15.30
N MET A 209 -6.66 -14.43 14.01
CA MET A 209 -7.69 -15.21 13.32
C MET A 209 -7.49 -16.73 13.42
N THR A 210 -6.24 -17.21 13.50
CA THR A 210 -5.96 -18.65 13.65
C THR A 210 -6.42 -19.24 14.98
N THR A 211 -6.62 -18.39 16.00
CA THR A 211 -7.04 -18.80 17.34
C THR A 211 -8.50 -18.48 17.64
N ASP A 212 -9.15 -17.73 16.75
CA ASP A 212 -10.53 -17.29 16.91
C ASP A 212 -11.51 -18.44 16.62
N LYS A 213 -12.45 -18.66 17.55
CA LYS A 213 -13.51 -19.67 17.46
C LYS A 213 -14.91 -19.05 17.41
N SER A 214 -15.00 -17.72 17.35
CA SER A 214 -16.26 -17.00 17.26
C SER A 214 -16.95 -17.25 15.92
N GLU A 215 -18.28 -17.19 15.92
CA GLU A 215 -19.07 -17.35 14.69
C GLU A 215 -18.72 -16.27 13.67
N GLY A 216 -18.34 -16.68 12.46
CA GLY A 216 -17.97 -15.77 11.38
C GLY A 216 -16.76 -14.87 11.69
N PHE A 217 -15.88 -15.27 12.61
CA PHE A 217 -14.70 -14.51 13.02
C PHE A 217 -15.02 -13.12 13.57
N LYS A 218 -16.12 -13.01 14.34
CA LYS A 218 -16.57 -11.76 14.94
C LYS A 218 -15.49 -11.13 15.83
N ASP A 219 -14.80 -11.92 16.62
CA ASP A 219 -13.74 -11.43 17.52
C ASP A 219 -12.53 -10.92 16.73
N THR A 220 -12.18 -11.60 15.62
CA THR A 220 -11.16 -11.11 14.68
C THR A 220 -11.55 -9.78 14.06
N ARG A 221 -12.83 -9.60 13.71
CA ARG A 221 -13.33 -8.34 13.14
C ARG A 221 -13.21 -7.20 14.15
N GLU A 222 -13.57 -7.44 15.40
CA GLU A 222 -13.42 -6.45 16.47
C GLU A 222 -11.93 -6.13 16.74
N PHE A 223 -11.07 -7.16 16.74
CA PHE A 223 -9.63 -7.00 16.86
C PHE A 223 -9.08 -6.11 15.74
N LEU A 224 -9.47 -6.36 14.49
CA LEU A 224 -9.08 -5.56 13.32
C LEU A 224 -9.48 -4.09 13.47
N GLU A 225 -10.74 -3.83 13.87
CA GLU A 225 -11.24 -2.47 14.08
C GLU A 225 -10.46 -1.72 15.16
N ARG A 226 -10.09 -2.41 16.25
CA ARG A 226 -9.22 -1.85 17.29
C ARG A 226 -7.84 -1.52 16.76
N ARG A 227 -7.21 -2.40 15.98
CA ARG A 227 -5.89 -2.15 15.38
C ARG A 227 -5.86 -0.96 14.42
N PHE A 228 -6.92 -0.78 13.63
CA PHE A 228 -7.05 0.42 12.80
C PHE A 228 -7.21 1.70 13.64
N ARG A 229 -7.98 1.64 14.74
CA ARG A 229 -8.14 2.77 15.66
C ARG A 229 -6.80 3.15 16.32
N ASP A 230 -6.05 2.15 16.78
CA ASP A 230 -4.73 2.34 17.39
C ASP A 230 -3.75 3.00 16.40
N SER A 231 -3.76 2.58 15.13
CA SER A 231 -2.91 3.16 14.09
C SER A 231 -3.24 4.62 13.78
N GLN A 232 -4.53 4.99 13.78
CA GLN A 232 -4.95 6.39 13.60
C GLN A 232 -4.46 7.28 14.76
N VAL A 233 -4.52 6.77 15.99
CA VAL A 233 -4.01 7.47 17.17
C VAL A 233 -2.50 7.66 17.07
N LEU A 234 -1.75 6.61 16.71
CA LEU A 234 -0.29 6.69 16.55
C LEU A 234 0.11 7.70 15.46
N GLY A 235 -0.60 7.73 14.33
CA GLY A 235 -0.38 8.73 13.28
C GLY A 235 -0.61 10.16 13.76
N GLY A 236 -1.69 10.39 14.52
CA GLY A 236 -1.99 11.69 15.13
C GLY A 236 -0.94 12.14 16.14
N VAL A 237 -0.45 11.23 16.98
CA VAL A 237 0.58 11.52 18.00
C VAL A 237 1.91 11.91 17.36
N VAL A 238 2.36 11.19 16.32
CA VAL A 238 3.60 11.52 15.60
C VAL A 238 3.49 12.89 14.91
N GLY A 239 2.33 13.20 14.33
CA GLY A 239 2.05 14.53 13.76
C GLY A 239 2.08 15.65 14.79
N GLY A 240 1.50 15.42 15.98
CA GLY A 240 1.53 16.38 17.08
C GLY A 240 2.95 16.67 17.58
N ILE A 241 3.80 15.65 17.70
CA ILE A 241 5.19 15.79 18.15
C ILE A 241 6.02 16.59 17.14
N SER A 242 5.89 16.30 15.84
CA SER A 242 6.64 17.02 14.80
C SER A 242 6.25 18.50 14.74
N GLN A 243 4.95 18.80 14.87
CA GLN A 243 4.46 20.17 14.95
C GLN A 243 4.95 20.91 16.20
N TRP A 244 4.97 20.24 17.36
CA TRP A 244 5.50 20.81 18.61
C TRP A 244 7.00 21.13 18.54
N VAL A 245 7.81 20.22 17.97
CA VAL A 245 9.25 20.45 17.74
C VAL A 245 9.44 21.64 16.79
N GLY A 246 8.70 21.69 15.69
CA GLY A 246 8.76 22.80 14.73
C GLY A 246 8.38 24.15 15.35
N PHE A 247 7.33 24.19 16.16
CA PHE A 247 6.93 25.39 16.90
C PHE A 247 8.01 25.84 17.90
N THR A 248 8.57 24.91 18.67
CA THR A 248 9.64 25.20 19.65
C THR A 248 10.91 25.72 18.96
N ALA A 249 11.29 25.12 17.83
CA ALA A 249 12.42 25.58 17.04
C ALA A 249 12.20 27.00 16.48
N MET A 250 11.02 27.28 15.91
CA MET A 250 10.69 28.63 15.42
C MET A 250 10.60 29.67 16.54
N ALA A 251 10.03 29.30 17.69
CA ALA A 251 10.00 30.17 18.87
C ALA A 251 11.42 30.49 19.35
N GLY A 252 12.31 29.49 19.42
CA GLY A 252 13.72 29.67 19.74
C GLY A 252 14.43 30.61 18.76
N VAL A 253 14.23 30.41 17.46
CA VAL A 253 14.79 31.28 16.40
C VAL A 253 14.28 32.72 16.54
N ASN A 254 12.98 32.93 16.76
CA ASN A 254 12.41 34.26 16.94
C ASN A 254 12.92 34.97 18.20
N VAL A 255 13.10 34.24 19.30
CA VAL A 255 13.71 34.78 20.52
C VAL A 255 15.16 35.18 20.27
N LEU A 256 15.94 34.36 19.59
CA LEU A 256 17.33 34.68 19.23
C LEU A 256 17.41 35.90 18.29
N ARG A 257 16.48 36.03 17.34
CA ARG A 257 16.40 37.16 16.40
C ARG A 257 16.00 38.45 17.12
N SER A 258 15.12 38.36 18.11
CA SER A 258 14.70 39.50 18.95
C SER A 258 15.82 40.04 19.84
N LYS A 259 16.81 39.20 20.19
CA LYS A 259 18.00 39.59 20.96
C LYS A 259 19.18 40.07 20.11
N GLY A 260 18.97 40.30 18.81
CA GLY A 260 19.98 40.91 17.93
C GLY A 260 21.08 39.96 17.46
N MET A 261 20.93 38.64 17.64
CA MET A 261 21.84 37.69 17.01
C MET A 261 21.57 37.65 15.50
N ARG A 262 22.62 37.78 14.69
CA ARG A 262 22.51 37.54 13.23
C ARG A 262 22.33 36.04 13.03
N ILE A 263 21.13 35.63 12.64
CA ILE A 263 20.73 34.28 12.25
C ILE A 263 20.34 34.32 10.77
#